data_AF-A0A167HZX2-F1
#
_entry.id   AF-A0A167HZX2-F1
#
_cell.length_a   1.000
_cell.length_b   1.000
_cell.length_c   1.000
_cell.angle_alpha   90.00
_cell.angle_beta   90.00
_cell.angle_gamma   90.00
#
_symmetry.space_group_name_H-M   'P 1'
#
loop_
_entity.id
_entity.type
_entity.pdbx_description
1 polymer ?
#
loop_
_entity_poly.entity_id
_entity_poly.type
_entity_poly.pdbx_seq_one_letter_code
_entity_poly.pdbx_strand_id
1 'polypeptide(L)'
;MDPSICKQITHYDLLNRIAHSTSASIPLNTRPVYAIRKYKPMDRKVKPVSTTTPEDVKIGRRFPSDPLEFLPELPIFPPDFKPGLRLTQERYDALDLNKHGFLWPEELKLVSWIIQQHEMVFAWDESEMGLFRSDYFDPVIIPTIEHTPWQHKNIPIPPGLLPKVLKVLKDKLNAGVYEPSQSSYRSRWFCVLKKDGTLRPVLDLQPLNGITIR
;
A
#
# COMPACT_ATOMS: atom_id res chain seq x y z
N MET A 1 -27.66 11.05 -48.28
CA MET A 1 -28.62 11.31 -47.19
C MET A 1 -28.12 10.53 -45.99
N ASP A 2 -27.04 11.04 -45.37
CA ASP A 2 -26.99 11.87 -44.15
C ASP A 2 -27.00 11.02 -42.86
N PRO A 3 -25.83 10.79 -42.24
CA PRO A 3 -25.68 10.10 -40.97
C PRO A 3 -25.75 11.12 -39.82
N SER A 4 -26.96 11.43 -39.38
CA SER A 4 -27.18 12.30 -38.24
C SER A 4 -28.20 11.68 -37.31
N ILE A 5 -27.86 11.63 -36.01
CA ILE A 5 -28.64 11.23 -34.82
C ILE A 5 -28.09 9.96 -34.14
N CYS A 6 -26.98 10.15 -33.43
CA CYS A 6 -26.71 9.43 -32.19
C CYS A 6 -26.20 10.46 -31.19
N LYS A 7 -27.13 11.12 -30.48
CA LYS A 7 -26.79 12.02 -29.38
C LYS A 7 -26.40 11.16 -28.18
N GLN A 8 -25.10 11.15 -27.86
CA GLN A 8 -24.57 10.59 -26.62
C GLN A 8 -25.13 11.38 -25.44
N ILE A 9 -26.00 10.76 -24.64
CA ILE A 9 -26.32 11.23 -23.30
C ILE A 9 -25.13 10.85 -22.42
N THR A 10 -24.34 11.84 -22.02
CA THR A 10 -23.26 11.64 -21.06
C THR A 10 -23.80 11.79 -19.64
N HIS A 11 -23.17 11.08 -18.71
CA HIS A 11 -23.48 10.91 -17.28
C HIS A 11 -23.62 12.22 -16.44
N TYR A 12 -23.63 13.40 -17.07
CA TYR A 12 -23.72 14.70 -16.40
C TYR A 12 -25.15 15.19 -16.14
N ASP A 13 -26.18 14.59 -16.73
CA ASP A 13 -27.56 15.09 -16.62
C ASP A 13 -28.36 14.57 -15.41
N LEU A 14 -27.79 13.70 -14.57
CA LEU A 14 -28.50 13.11 -13.42
C LEU A 14 -28.17 13.71 -12.05
N LEU A 15 -27.23 14.67 -11.95
CA LEU A 15 -26.83 15.25 -10.66
C LEU A 15 -27.36 16.65 -10.36
N ASN A 16 -28.24 17.21 -11.20
CA ASN A 16 -28.79 18.57 -11.02
C ASN A 16 -30.29 18.62 -10.65
N ARG A 17 -30.87 17.56 -10.07
CA ARG A 17 -32.30 17.52 -9.72
C ARG A 17 -32.65 17.36 -8.25
N ILE A 18 -31.74 17.65 -7.33
CA ILE A 18 -32.10 17.83 -5.91
C ILE A 18 -31.37 19.07 -5.37
N ALA A 19 -31.90 20.24 -5.70
CA ALA A 19 -31.50 21.50 -5.08
C ALA A 19 -32.73 22.38 -4.87
N HIS A 20 -33.56 22.06 -3.87
CA HIS A 20 -34.44 23.04 -3.25
C HIS A 20 -34.45 22.89 -1.72
N SER A 21 -34.34 24.06 -1.08
CA SER A 21 -34.44 24.41 0.35
C SER A 21 -33.46 23.75 1.33
N THR A 22 -32.48 24.50 1.83
CA THR A 22 -32.62 25.37 3.02
C THR A 22 -31.26 25.98 3.39
N SER A 23 -31.29 27.24 3.81
CA SER A 23 -30.20 28.14 4.19
C SER A 23 -29.41 27.72 5.43
N ALA A 24 -28.07 27.78 5.36
CA ALA A 24 -27.20 28.22 6.45
C ALA A 24 -25.79 28.55 5.92
N SER A 25 -25.28 29.71 6.31
CA SER A 25 -24.07 30.39 5.83
C SER A 25 -22.81 30.02 6.63
N ILE A 26 -21.73 29.59 5.94
CA ILE A 26 -20.33 29.77 6.36
C ILE A 26 -19.46 29.97 5.11
N PRO A 27 -18.68 31.06 4.96
CA PRO A 27 -17.82 31.25 3.81
C PRO A 27 -16.42 30.67 4.10
N LEU A 28 -16.17 29.45 3.62
CA LEU A 28 -14.81 28.99 3.38
C LEU A 28 -14.59 29.00 1.87
N ASN A 29 -13.90 30.03 1.39
CA ASN A 29 -13.39 30.10 0.03
C ASN A 29 -12.21 29.12 -0.11
N THR A 30 -12.45 27.83 0.07
CA THR A 30 -11.57 26.76 -0.38
C THR A 30 -11.97 26.48 -1.82
N ARG A 31 -11.41 27.25 -2.76
CA ARG A 31 -11.39 26.83 -4.16
C ARG A 31 -10.77 25.43 -4.18
N PRO A 32 -11.50 24.37 -4.57
CA PRO A 32 -10.88 23.08 -4.80
C PRO A 32 -9.85 23.28 -5.92
N VAL A 33 -8.57 23.19 -5.58
CA VAL A 33 -7.51 23.10 -6.59
C VAL A 33 -7.69 21.75 -7.25
N TYR A 34 -8.57 21.69 -8.25
CA TYR A 34 -8.62 20.59 -9.20
C TYR A 34 -7.34 20.69 -10.02
N ALA A 35 -6.24 20.16 -9.49
CA ALA A 35 -5.09 19.82 -10.30
C ALA A 35 -5.60 18.77 -11.30
N ILE A 36 -5.85 19.20 -12.55
CA ILE A 36 -6.10 18.29 -13.66
C ILE A 36 -4.87 17.40 -13.75
N ARG A 37 -4.97 16.19 -13.19
CA ARG A 37 -3.88 15.23 -13.20
C ARG A 37 -3.75 14.75 -14.63
N LYS A 38 -2.81 15.33 -15.38
CA LYS A 38 -2.45 14.83 -16.71
C LYS A 38 -1.89 13.43 -16.52
N TYR A 39 -2.72 12.43 -16.80
CA TYR A 39 -2.33 11.03 -16.72
C TYR A 39 -1.15 10.80 -17.68
N LYS A 40 -0.10 10.13 -17.19
CA LYS A 40 1.04 9.77 -18.03
C LYS A 40 0.58 8.63 -18.96
N PRO A 41 0.56 8.83 -20.28
CA PRO A 41 0.12 7.78 -21.19
C PRO A 41 1.16 6.64 -21.25
N MET A 42 0.70 5.44 -21.61
CA MET A 42 1.48 4.20 -21.49
C MET A 42 2.71 4.17 -22.42
N ASP A 43 2.64 4.84 -23.56
CA ASP A 43 3.73 5.03 -24.53
C ASP A 43 4.94 5.74 -23.91
N ARG A 44 4.72 6.65 -22.95
CA ARG A 44 5.79 7.40 -22.28
C ARG A 44 6.41 6.65 -21.10
N LYS A 45 5.92 5.45 -20.77
CA LYS A 45 6.40 4.68 -19.62
C LYS A 45 7.81 4.16 -19.91
N VAL A 46 8.76 4.47 -19.02
CA VAL A 46 10.10 3.87 -19.05
C VAL A 46 9.97 2.41 -18.63
N LYS A 47 10.47 1.51 -19.47
CA LYS A 47 10.40 0.06 -19.26
C LYS A 47 11.79 -0.49 -18.94
N PRO A 48 11.84 -1.59 -18.15
CA PRO A 48 13.03 -2.44 -18.03
C PRO A 48 13.61 -2.87 -19.37
N VAL A 49 14.91 -3.11 -19.37
CA VAL A 49 15.67 -3.65 -20.51
C VAL A 49 15.32 -5.12 -20.67
N SER A 50 14.84 -5.49 -21.87
CA SER A 50 14.49 -6.87 -22.20
C SER A 50 15.75 -7.63 -22.62
N THR A 51 16.43 -8.25 -21.67
CA THR A 51 17.63 -9.07 -21.91
C THR A 51 17.64 -10.28 -20.97
N THR A 52 18.53 -11.24 -21.21
CA THR A 52 18.62 -12.45 -20.39
C THR A 52 18.96 -12.09 -18.95
N THR A 53 18.07 -12.43 -18.02
CA THR A 53 18.34 -12.30 -16.59
C THR A 53 19.44 -13.29 -16.18
N PRO A 54 20.52 -12.84 -15.52
CA PRO A 54 21.59 -13.71 -15.05
C PRO A 54 21.07 -14.79 -14.07
N GLU A 55 21.66 -15.98 -14.10
CA GLU A 55 21.19 -17.10 -13.26
C GLU A 55 21.48 -16.88 -11.77
N ASP A 56 22.59 -16.19 -11.47
CA ASP A 56 23.09 -15.88 -10.13
C ASP A 56 22.19 -14.90 -9.36
N VAL A 57 21.37 -14.10 -10.05
CA VAL A 57 20.43 -13.17 -9.42
C VAL A 57 19.03 -13.75 -9.23
N LYS A 58 18.80 -15.00 -9.66
CA LYS A 58 17.48 -15.61 -9.53
C LYS A 58 17.15 -15.90 -8.06
N ILE A 59 15.97 -15.48 -7.64
CA ILE A 59 15.50 -15.71 -6.28
C ILE A 59 15.12 -17.18 -6.13
N GLY A 60 15.93 -17.94 -5.40
CA GLY A 60 15.61 -19.28 -4.95
C GLY A 60 14.77 -19.23 -3.67
N ARG A 61 13.66 -19.98 -3.63
CA ARG A 61 12.91 -20.22 -2.39
C ARG A 61 13.36 -21.53 -1.77
N ARG A 62 13.72 -21.49 -0.49
CA ARG A 62 14.11 -22.67 0.30
C ARG A 62 13.10 -22.95 1.41
N PHE A 63 13.02 -24.22 1.81
CA PHE A 63 12.24 -24.67 2.96
C PHE A 63 13.19 -25.41 3.91
N PRO A 64 13.81 -24.70 4.87
CA PRO A 64 14.73 -25.31 5.82
C PRO A 64 14.06 -26.33 6.75
N SER A 65 12.76 -26.16 6.98
CA SER A 65 11.88 -27.08 7.74
C SER A 65 10.51 -27.13 7.08
N ASP A 66 9.69 -28.12 7.43
CA ASP A 66 8.29 -28.18 6.99
C ASP A 66 7.52 -26.97 7.57
N PRO A 67 6.93 -26.10 6.73
CA PRO A 67 6.18 -24.95 7.21
C PRO A 67 4.91 -25.31 8.00
N LEU A 68 4.44 -26.56 7.94
CA LEU A 68 3.22 -27.02 8.60
C LEU A 68 3.48 -27.86 9.86
N GLU A 69 4.74 -28.11 10.22
CA GLU A 69 5.13 -29.00 11.31
C GLU A 69 4.50 -28.62 12.67
N PHE A 70 4.34 -27.32 12.92
CA PHE A 70 3.81 -26.77 14.17
C PHE A 70 2.38 -26.24 14.05
N LEU A 71 1.62 -26.68 13.05
CA LEU A 71 0.23 -26.26 12.90
C LEU A 71 -0.61 -26.85 14.05
N PRO A 72 -1.28 -26.02 14.86
CA PRO A 72 -2.10 -26.52 15.96
C PRO A 72 -3.34 -27.25 15.40
N GLU A 73 -3.74 -28.32 16.06
CA GLU A 73 -4.99 -29.01 15.74
C GLU A 73 -6.20 -28.15 16.09
N LEU A 74 -7.26 -28.29 15.30
CA LEU A 74 -8.51 -27.56 15.53
C LEU A 74 -9.21 -28.08 16.80
N PRO A 75 -9.57 -27.21 17.75
CA PRO A 75 -10.29 -27.63 18.94
C PRO A 75 -11.71 -28.04 18.56
N ILE A 76 -12.15 -29.20 19.06
CA ILE A 76 -13.53 -29.66 18.92
C ILE A 76 -14.49 -28.73 19.70
N PHE A 77 -14.02 -28.21 20.84
CA PHE A 77 -14.75 -27.25 21.68
C PHE A 77 -13.92 -25.97 21.81
N PRO A 78 -14.15 -24.96 20.95
CA PRO A 78 -13.37 -23.74 20.97
C PRO A 78 -13.61 -22.95 22.27
N PRO A 79 -12.55 -22.45 22.92
CA PRO A 79 -12.69 -21.64 24.12
C PRO A 79 -13.31 -20.28 23.80
N ASP A 80 -13.82 -19.61 24.84
CA ASP A 80 -14.25 -18.22 24.70
C ASP A 80 -13.06 -17.30 24.43
N PHE A 81 -13.32 -16.24 23.64
CA PHE A 81 -12.31 -15.27 23.25
C PHE A 81 -11.64 -14.62 24.47
N LYS A 82 -10.31 -14.49 24.40
CA LYS A 82 -9.51 -13.73 25.36
C LYS A 82 -8.60 -12.77 24.59
N PRO A 83 -8.48 -11.51 25.00
CA PRO A 83 -7.54 -10.59 24.35
C PRO A 83 -6.10 -11.14 24.36
N GLY A 84 -5.44 -11.05 23.20
CA GLY A 84 -4.04 -11.45 22.99
C GLY A 84 -3.07 -10.27 23.11
N LEU A 85 -1.84 -10.47 22.62
CA LEU A 85 -0.81 -9.42 22.56
C LEU A 85 -1.14 -8.37 21.50
N ARG A 86 -1.49 -8.80 20.30
CA ARG A 86 -1.85 -7.94 19.16
C ARG A 86 -3.35 -7.85 18.97
N LEU A 87 -4.08 -8.93 19.20
CA LEU A 87 -5.53 -8.95 19.07
C LEU A 87 -6.18 -8.49 20.38
N THR A 88 -6.26 -7.17 20.58
CA THR A 88 -6.98 -6.56 21.71
C THR A 88 -8.49 -6.68 21.56
N GLN A 89 -9.24 -6.46 22.64
CA GLN A 89 -10.71 -6.45 22.59
C GLN A 89 -11.24 -5.44 21.56
N GLU A 90 -10.67 -4.22 21.55
CA GLU A 90 -11.07 -3.17 20.60
C GLU A 90 -10.85 -3.59 19.14
N ARG A 91 -9.70 -4.21 18.86
CA ARG A 91 -9.37 -4.73 17.52
C ARG A 91 -10.29 -5.86 17.12
N TYR A 92 -10.61 -6.75 18.06
CA TYR A 92 -11.54 -7.86 17.86
C TYR A 92 -12.97 -7.37 17.55
N ASP A 93 -13.48 -6.41 18.33
CA ASP A 93 -14.81 -5.84 18.11
C ASP A 93 -14.88 -5.10 16.76
N ALA A 94 -13.79 -4.45 16.36
CA ALA A 94 -13.68 -3.79 15.07
C ALA A 94 -13.65 -4.75 13.86
N LEU A 95 -13.32 -6.03 14.04
CA LEU A 95 -13.38 -7.03 12.96
C LEU A 95 -14.82 -7.33 12.54
N ASP A 96 -15.80 -7.14 13.44
CA ASP A 96 -17.23 -7.34 13.17
C ASP A 96 -17.51 -8.70 12.47
N LEU A 97 -16.89 -9.77 12.99
CA LEU A 97 -16.76 -11.07 12.32
C LEU A 97 -18.10 -11.71 11.90
N ASN A 98 -19.19 -11.36 12.58
CA ASN A 98 -20.52 -11.90 12.30
C ASN A 98 -21.56 -10.82 12.01
N LYS A 99 -21.16 -9.75 11.30
CA LYS A 99 -22.04 -8.65 10.90
C LYS A 99 -23.38 -9.09 10.29
N HIS A 100 -23.35 -10.16 9.50
CA HIS A 100 -24.51 -10.66 8.75
C HIS A 100 -25.20 -11.86 9.41
N GLY A 101 -24.75 -12.30 10.59
CA GLY A 101 -25.31 -13.47 11.29
C GLY A 101 -25.11 -14.79 10.53
N PHE A 102 -24.09 -14.88 9.66
CA PHE A 102 -23.80 -16.07 8.87
C PHE A 102 -23.22 -17.21 9.71
N LEU A 103 -22.40 -16.88 10.72
CA LEU A 103 -21.71 -17.85 11.56
C LEU A 103 -22.55 -18.24 12.76
N TRP A 104 -22.52 -19.53 13.10
CA TRP A 104 -23.10 -20.04 14.34
C TRP A 104 -22.26 -19.60 15.54
N PRO A 105 -22.82 -19.53 16.76
CA PRO A 105 -22.07 -19.12 17.94
C PRO A 105 -20.77 -19.92 18.15
N GLU A 106 -20.79 -21.23 17.89
CA GLU A 106 -19.63 -22.12 18.00
C GLU A 106 -18.60 -21.87 16.89
N GLU A 107 -19.05 -21.63 15.65
CA GLU A 107 -18.17 -21.30 14.53
C GLU A 107 -17.48 -19.95 14.76
N LEU A 108 -18.20 -18.98 15.32
CA LEU A 108 -17.65 -17.68 15.68
C LEU A 108 -16.52 -17.86 16.70
N LYS A 109 -16.73 -18.66 17.76
CA LYS A 109 -15.66 -18.99 18.73
C LYS A 109 -14.46 -19.65 18.08
N LEU A 110 -14.69 -20.57 17.13
CA LEU A 110 -13.60 -21.23 16.40
C LEU A 110 -12.79 -20.23 15.57
N VAL A 111 -13.44 -19.35 14.81
CA VAL A 111 -12.75 -18.31 14.03
C VAL A 111 -11.96 -17.38 14.95
N SER A 112 -12.54 -16.95 16.07
CA SER A 112 -11.86 -16.11 17.05
C SER A 112 -10.62 -16.80 17.63
N TRP A 113 -10.71 -18.10 17.91
CA TRP A 113 -9.56 -18.89 18.34
C TRP A 113 -8.46 -18.96 17.27
N ILE A 114 -8.81 -19.20 16.00
CA ILE A 114 -7.84 -19.25 14.88
C ILE A 114 -7.10 -17.91 14.75
N ILE A 115 -7.83 -16.79 14.76
CA ILE A 115 -7.22 -15.46 14.63
C ILE A 115 -6.32 -15.17 15.83
N GLN A 116 -6.72 -15.58 17.03
CA GLN A 116 -5.91 -15.44 18.24
C GLN A 116 -4.63 -16.27 18.18
N GLN A 117 -4.70 -17.54 17.78
CA GLN A 117 -3.51 -18.40 17.64
C GLN A 117 -2.51 -17.85 16.62
N HIS A 118 -3.02 -17.18 15.58
CA HIS A 118 -2.23 -16.59 14.51
C HIS A 118 -2.13 -15.06 14.62
N GLU A 119 -2.25 -14.48 15.82
CA GLU A 119 -2.32 -13.02 15.99
C GLU A 119 -1.09 -12.29 15.43
N MET A 120 0.07 -12.96 15.40
CA MET A 120 1.32 -12.42 14.88
C MET A 120 1.38 -12.35 13.36
N VAL A 121 0.49 -13.04 12.65
CA VAL A 121 0.39 -13.01 11.18
C VAL A 121 -0.26 -11.71 10.72
N PHE A 122 -1.17 -11.16 11.51
CA PHE A 122 -1.85 -9.92 11.21
C PHE A 122 -1.02 -8.71 11.67
N ALA A 123 -1.00 -7.67 10.85
CA ALA A 123 -0.40 -6.39 11.15
C ALA A 123 -1.49 -5.33 11.19
N TRP A 124 -1.62 -4.66 12.33
CA TRP A 124 -2.58 -3.58 12.57
C TRP A 124 -1.97 -2.20 12.33
N ASP A 125 -0.64 -2.10 12.45
CA ASP A 125 0.12 -0.90 12.14
C ASP A 125 1.42 -1.23 11.35
N GLU A 126 2.12 -0.20 10.90
CA GLU A 126 3.36 -0.35 10.12
C GLU A 126 4.52 -0.95 10.94
N SER A 127 4.47 -0.89 12.28
CA SER A 127 5.52 -1.44 13.15
C SER A 127 5.40 -2.94 13.33
N GLU A 128 4.20 -3.48 13.16
CA GLU A 128 3.92 -4.92 13.19
C GLU A 128 4.20 -5.62 11.84
N MET A 129 4.66 -4.87 10.83
CA MET A 129 4.95 -5.38 9.49
C MET A 129 6.02 -6.48 9.53
N GLY A 130 5.71 -7.63 8.94
CA GLY A 130 6.64 -8.76 8.86
C GLY A 130 7.74 -8.56 7.82
N LEU A 131 8.88 -9.20 8.06
CA LEU A 131 9.96 -9.38 7.09
C LEU A 131 10.01 -10.85 6.66
N PHE A 132 10.37 -11.09 5.40
CA PHE A 132 10.68 -12.45 4.97
C PHE A 132 11.88 -12.97 5.75
N ARG A 133 11.83 -14.23 6.17
CA ARG A 133 12.95 -14.88 6.83
C ARG A 133 14.09 -15.07 5.82
N SER A 134 15.32 -14.76 6.26
CA SER A 134 16.53 -14.84 5.42
C SER A 134 16.96 -16.26 5.08
N ASP A 135 16.51 -17.26 5.83
CA ASP A 135 16.75 -18.68 5.52
C ASP A 135 15.89 -19.18 4.36
N TYR A 136 14.69 -18.62 4.18
CA TYR A 136 13.79 -18.92 3.05
C TYR A 136 14.20 -18.22 1.76
N PHE A 137 14.63 -16.96 1.86
CA PHE A 137 14.94 -16.11 0.70
C PHE A 137 16.25 -15.35 0.94
N ASP A 138 17.16 -15.41 -0.03
CA ASP A 138 18.32 -14.54 -0.06
C ASP A 138 17.91 -13.08 -0.34
N PRO A 139 18.75 -12.10 0.04
CA PRO A 139 18.58 -10.72 -0.38
C PRO A 139 18.47 -10.61 -1.91
N VAL A 140 17.47 -9.85 -2.37
CA VAL A 140 17.21 -9.67 -3.80
C VAL A 140 18.28 -8.80 -4.43
N ILE A 141 18.94 -9.31 -5.46
CA ILE A 141 19.87 -8.56 -6.30
C ILE A 141 19.09 -8.04 -7.52
N ILE A 142 19.14 -6.72 -7.78
CA ILE A 142 18.51 -6.12 -8.96
C ILE A 142 19.50 -6.17 -10.12
N PRO A 143 19.26 -6.99 -11.17
CA PRO A 143 20.16 -7.04 -12.32
C PRO A 143 20.07 -5.74 -13.12
N THR A 144 21.22 -5.17 -13.46
CA THR A 144 21.31 -3.92 -14.22
C THR A 144 22.33 -4.05 -15.35
N ILE A 145 22.09 -3.34 -16.45
CA ILE A 145 23.11 -3.15 -17.49
C ILE A 145 24.18 -2.16 -17.03
N GLU A 146 25.31 -2.10 -17.72
CA GLU A 146 26.33 -1.08 -17.49
C GLU A 146 25.72 0.32 -17.63
N HIS A 147 25.93 1.16 -16.61
CA HIS A 147 25.38 2.52 -16.57
C HIS A 147 26.17 3.40 -15.60
N THR A 148 25.93 4.70 -15.67
CA THR A 148 26.46 5.67 -14.72
C THR A 148 25.45 5.94 -13.61
N PRO A 149 25.84 5.91 -12.33
CA PRO A 149 24.97 6.33 -11.23
C PRO A 149 24.47 7.77 -11.42
N TRP A 150 23.22 8.04 -11.04
CA TRP A 150 22.62 9.37 -11.20
C TRP A 150 22.40 10.07 -9.86
N GLN A 151 22.56 11.39 -9.87
CA GLN A 151 22.19 12.25 -8.74
C GLN A 151 21.24 13.35 -9.19
N HIS A 152 19.94 13.14 -8.97
CA HIS A 152 18.92 14.10 -9.37
C HIS A 152 18.51 15.01 -8.22
N LYS A 153 18.43 16.31 -8.47
CA LYS A 153 17.89 17.29 -7.52
C LYS A 153 16.42 16.97 -7.20
N ASN A 154 16.11 16.89 -5.91
CA ASN A 154 14.77 16.61 -5.41
C ASN A 154 13.83 17.79 -5.66
N ILE A 155 12.54 17.49 -5.79
CA ILE A 155 11.49 18.49 -5.97
C ILE A 155 11.30 19.20 -4.62
N PRO A 156 11.30 20.55 -4.57
CA PRO A 156 11.09 21.29 -3.33
C PRO A 156 9.77 20.93 -2.67
N ILE A 157 9.80 20.69 -1.35
CA ILE A 157 8.60 20.41 -0.57
C ILE A 157 7.94 21.75 -0.20
N PRO A 158 6.64 21.93 -0.47
CA PRO A 158 5.92 23.13 -0.03
C PRO A 158 6.00 23.29 1.49
N PRO A 159 6.26 24.50 2.02
CA PRO A 159 6.46 24.70 3.47
C PRO A 159 5.31 24.20 4.33
N GLY A 160 4.06 24.38 3.88
CA GLY A 160 2.87 23.91 4.61
C GLY A 160 2.73 22.38 4.72
N LEU A 161 3.43 21.61 3.88
CA LEU A 161 3.43 20.14 3.94
C LEU A 161 4.62 19.58 4.71
N LEU A 162 5.66 20.38 4.96
CA LEU A 162 6.92 19.93 5.54
C LEU A 162 6.74 19.16 6.87
N PRO A 163 5.93 19.61 7.85
CA PRO A 163 5.75 18.88 9.10
C PRO A 163 5.13 17.48 8.90
N LYS A 164 4.15 17.38 7.99
CA LYS A 164 3.50 16.11 7.65
C LYS A 164 4.46 15.15 6.95
N VAL A 165 5.28 15.67 6.03
CA VAL A 165 6.29 14.87 5.34
C VAL A 165 7.34 14.35 6.31
N LEU A 166 7.84 15.20 7.22
CA LEU A 166 8.80 14.79 8.24
C LEU A 166 8.24 13.70 9.15
N LYS A 167 6.98 13.80 9.56
CA LYS A 167 6.31 12.75 10.33
C LYS A 167 6.34 11.42 9.58
N VAL A 168 5.90 11.41 8.33
CA VAL A 168 5.86 10.17 7.51
C VAL A 168 7.26 9.57 7.31
N LEU A 169 8.29 10.39 7.10
CA LEU A 169 9.66 9.89 6.97
C LEU A 169 10.17 9.27 8.28
N LYS A 170 9.88 9.88 9.43
CA LYS A 170 10.23 9.34 10.75
C LYS A 170 9.50 8.03 11.04
N ASP A 171 8.21 7.97 10.73
CA ASP A 171 7.42 6.74 10.90
C ASP A 171 8.03 5.59 10.07
N LYS A 172 8.47 5.87 8.83
CA LYS A 172 9.16 4.89 7.97
C LYS A 172 10.55 4.47 8.44
N LEU A 173 11.30 5.38 9.05
CA LEU A 173 12.59 5.05 9.70
C LEU A 173 12.36 4.14 10.91
N ASN A 174 11.38 4.48 11.76
CA ASN A 174 11.06 3.70 12.96
C ASN A 174 10.52 2.30 12.60
N ALA A 175 9.76 2.18 11.51
CA ALA A 175 9.29 0.90 10.99
C ALA A 175 10.38 0.07 10.27
N GLY A 176 11.62 0.57 10.15
CA GLY A 176 12.72 -0.11 9.47
C GLY A 176 12.58 -0.20 7.95
N VAL A 177 11.61 0.52 7.35
CA VAL A 177 11.40 0.56 5.90
C VAL A 177 12.49 1.38 5.22
N TYR A 178 12.95 2.44 5.88
CA TYR A 178 14.02 3.30 5.42
C TYR A 178 15.23 3.19 6.34
N GLU A 179 16.41 3.30 5.74
CA GLU A 179 17.69 3.35 6.42
C GLU A 179 18.53 4.51 5.87
N PRO A 180 19.35 5.17 6.71
CA PRO A 180 20.37 6.09 6.23
C PRO A 180 21.38 5.36 5.35
N SER A 181 21.70 5.92 4.19
CA SER A 181 22.72 5.35 3.29
C SER A 181 23.60 6.43 2.68
N GLN A 182 24.83 6.05 2.32
CA GLN A 182 25.72 6.83 1.49
C GLN A 182 25.77 6.17 0.11
N SER A 183 25.08 6.75 -0.86
CA SER A 183 24.93 6.15 -2.19
C SER A 183 25.27 7.15 -3.30
N SER A 184 25.87 6.63 -4.37
CA SER A 184 26.06 7.37 -5.61
C SER A 184 24.75 7.58 -6.38
N TYR A 185 23.68 6.85 -6.01
CA TYR A 185 22.34 6.98 -6.58
C TYR A 185 21.47 7.92 -5.75
N ARG A 186 20.81 8.85 -6.42
CA ARG A 186 19.77 9.69 -5.82
C ARG A 186 18.67 9.99 -6.82
N SER A 187 17.56 9.27 -6.67
CA SER A 187 16.34 9.49 -7.44
C SER A 187 15.52 10.65 -6.87
N ARG A 188 14.74 11.31 -7.74
CA ARG A 188 13.77 12.31 -7.28
C ARG A 188 12.67 11.61 -6.48
N TRP A 189 12.01 12.36 -5.61
CA TRP A 189 10.79 11.90 -4.97
C TRP A 189 9.87 13.09 -4.72
N PHE A 190 8.59 12.78 -4.51
CA PHE A 190 7.56 13.75 -4.20
C PHE A 190 6.47 13.09 -3.34
N CYS A 191 5.61 13.89 -2.72
CA CYS A 191 4.48 13.39 -1.95
C CYS A 191 3.18 13.48 -2.72
N VAL A 192 2.33 12.47 -2.58
CA VAL A 192 0.96 12.47 -3.09
C VAL A 192 0.00 12.40 -1.91
N LEU A 193 -1.01 13.29 -1.91
CA LEU A 193 -2.11 13.25 -0.95
C LEU A 193 -3.08 12.13 -1.34
N LYS A 194 -3.35 11.23 -0.40
CA LYS A 194 -4.40 10.20 -0.51
C LYS A 194 -5.78 10.78 -0.16
N LYS A 195 -6.84 10.00 -0.43
CA LYS A 195 -8.23 10.36 -0.11
C LYS A 195 -8.47 10.54 1.39
N ASP A 196 -7.75 9.79 2.22
CA ASP A 196 -7.77 9.86 3.69
C ASP A 196 -7.02 11.08 4.26
N GLY A 197 -6.44 11.94 3.42
CA GLY A 197 -5.64 13.10 3.84
C GLY A 197 -4.20 12.78 4.25
N THR A 198 -3.78 11.50 4.20
CA THR A 198 -2.40 11.09 4.48
C THR A 198 -1.50 11.36 3.27
N LEU A 199 -0.20 11.59 3.53
CA LEU A 199 0.80 11.76 2.49
C LEU A 199 1.51 10.44 2.21
N ARG A 200 1.64 10.10 0.93
CA ARG A 200 2.46 8.99 0.44
C ARG A 200 3.70 9.54 -0.27
N PRO A 201 4.92 9.29 0.24
CA PRO A 201 6.15 9.52 -0.51
C PRO A 201 6.20 8.59 -1.73
N VAL A 202 6.59 9.13 -2.87
CA VAL A 202 6.74 8.41 -4.14
C VAL A 202 8.14 8.66 -4.66
N LEU A 203 8.93 7.61 -4.79
CA LEU A 203 10.24 7.64 -5.42
C LEU A 203 10.06 7.54 -6.94
N ASP A 204 10.71 8.44 -7.68
CA ASP A 204 10.78 8.40 -9.13
C ASP A 204 11.83 7.38 -9.57
N LEU A 205 11.40 6.12 -9.67
CA LEU A 205 12.25 5.00 -10.07
C LEU A 205 12.38 4.85 -11.59
N GLN A 206 11.98 5.85 -12.39
CA GLN A 206 12.13 5.79 -13.84
C GLN A 206 13.59 5.58 -14.30
N PRO A 207 14.60 6.26 -13.72
CA PRO A 207 16.00 6.01 -14.09
C PRO A 207 16.42 4.56 -13.80
N LEU A 208 16.04 4.04 -12.63
CA LEU A 208 16.32 2.64 -12.26
C LEU A 208 15.64 1.67 -13.22
N ASN A 209 14.35 1.87 -13.51
CA ASN A 209 13.63 1.04 -14.46
C ASN A 209 14.27 1.05 -15.86
N GLY A 210 14.94 2.12 -16.27
CA GLY A 210 15.59 2.18 -17.59
C GLY A 210 16.85 1.32 -17.70
N ILE A 211 17.42 0.89 -16.57
CA ILE A 211 18.65 0.08 -16.53
C ILE A 211 18.42 -1.33 -15.99
N THR A 212 17.30 -1.56 -15.29
CA THR A 212 16.95 -2.87 -14.74
C THR A 212 16.66 -3.85 -15.86
N ILE A 213 17.24 -5.04 -15.75
CA ILE A 213 17.02 -6.17 -16.64
C ILE A 213 15.73 -6.89 -16.24
N ARG A 214 14.94 -7.32 -17.21
CA ARG A 214 13.74 -8.15 -17.03
C ARG A 214 13.72 -9.32 -18.00
#